data_AF-A0A060Y1I8-F1
#
_entry.id   AF-A0A060Y1I8-F1
#
_cell.length_a   1.000
_cell.length_b   1.000
_cell.length_c   1.000
_cell.angle_alpha   90.00
_cell.angle_beta   90.00
_cell.angle_gamma   90.00
#
_symmetry.space_group_name_H-M   'P 1'
#
loop_
_entity.id
_entity.type
_entity.pdbx_description
1 polymer ?
#
loop_
_entity_poly.entity_id
_entity_poly.type
_entity_poly.pdbx_seq_one_letter_code
_entity_poly.pdbx_strand_id
1 'polypeptide(L)'
;MCRDLDDTLVIHDKKTLFSNILHVYEVSQRFLKDLLSRIDENILITDVCDIIHQYALYDFSVYIDYIRNQGYQERAYSSLMQTNNPFALVMRRLEESPLCRRLPFSSFLLLPFQRITRIKILVQNILKRTKEGTREENTASRALTSVSEIIKESNTQVGQMKQMEELIQVNNTLEFNKLKAVPIVSKARFLEKRGELYELSKGASLFSSRLKLTPIYLFLFNDLLIITCKKRQAKGYTPHTDQQLHLIKWSENVLWATGCHNISTLFCLLGGEYAS
;
A
#
# COMPACT_ATOMS: atom_id res chain seq x y z
N MET A 1 21.87 -6.63 -15.65
CA MET A 1 21.38 -5.26 -15.87
C MET A 1 22.27 -4.59 -16.92
N CYS A 2 21.75 -3.66 -17.72
CA CYS A 2 22.58 -2.89 -18.66
C CYS A 2 23.56 -2.01 -17.87
N ARG A 3 24.87 -2.04 -18.19
CA ARG A 3 25.88 -1.24 -17.47
C ARG A 3 25.53 0.25 -17.49
N ASP A 4 25.10 0.75 -18.65
CA ASP A 4 24.68 2.14 -18.84
C ASP A 4 23.52 2.56 -17.91
N LEU A 5 22.65 1.63 -17.50
CA LEU A 5 21.56 1.93 -16.56
C LEU A 5 22.08 2.00 -15.12
N ASP A 6 23.00 1.10 -14.77
CA ASP A 6 23.58 1.04 -13.42
C ASP A 6 24.36 2.32 -13.09
N ASP A 7 25.03 2.91 -14.08
CA ASP A 7 25.78 4.17 -13.91
C ASP A 7 24.87 5.39 -13.68
N THR A 8 23.58 5.29 -13.98
CA THR A 8 22.62 6.40 -13.81
C THR A 8 21.84 6.35 -12.49
N LEU A 9 21.97 5.27 -11.71
CA LEU A 9 21.17 5.01 -10.53
C LEU A 9 22.01 4.94 -9.27
N VAL A 10 21.60 5.67 -8.24
CA VAL A 10 22.12 5.45 -6.88
C VAL A 10 21.54 4.16 -6.28
N ILE A 11 22.24 3.57 -5.32
CA ILE A 11 21.89 2.27 -4.71
C ILE A 11 20.45 2.26 -4.16
N HIS A 12 20.03 3.35 -3.50
CA HIS A 12 18.69 3.49 -2.94
C HIS A 12 17.60 3.42 -4.01
N ASP A 13 17.76 4.15 -5.10
CA ASP A 13 16.77 4.24 -6.18
C ASP A 13 16.70 2.92 -6.96
N LYS A 14 17.86 2.29 -7.18
CA LYS A 14 17.91 0.94 -7.76
C LYS A 14 17.17 -0.07 -6.89
N LYS A 15 17.39 -0.06 -5.57
CA LYS A 15 16.69 -0.95 -4.64
C LYS A 15 15.18 -0.70 -4.64
N THR A 16 14.78 0.57 -4.67
CA THR A 16 13.35 0.94 -4.68
C THR A 16 12.68 0.57 -5.99
N LEU A 17 13.31 0.85 -7.13
CA LEU A 17 12.75 0.63 -8.47
C LEU A 17 12.61 -0.85 -8.82
N PHE A 18 13.60 -1.67 -8.45
CA PHE A 18 13.63 -3.09 -8.83
C PHE A 18 13.20 -4.04 -7.70
N SER A 19 13.10 -3.56 -6.46
CA SER A 19 12.71 -4.37 -5.30
C SER A 19 13.48 -5.70 -5.27
N ASN A 20 12.80 -6.82 -5.05
CA ASN A 20 13.31 -8.18 -5.06
C ASN A 20 13.09 -8.90 -6.41
N ILE A 21 13.04 -8.20 -7.55
CA ILE A 21 12.76 -8.81 -8.87
C ILE A 21 13.69 -9.98 -9.21
N LEU A 22 14.95 -9.93 -8.77
CA LEU A 22 15.91 -10.99 -9.02
C LEU A 22 15.51 -12.29 -8.33
N HIS A 23 15.00 -12.23 -7.08
CA HIS A 23 14.47 -13.41 -6.40
C HIS A 23 13.20 -13.94 -7.10
N VAL A 24 12.32 -13.04 -7.58
CA VAL A 24 11.16 -13.45 -8.39
C VAL A 24 11.61 -14.18 -9.65
N TYR A 25 12.66 -13.68 -10.31
CA TYR A 25 13.25 -14.31 -11.50
C TYR A 25 13.85 -15.69 -11.18
N GLU A 26 14.62 -15.83 -10.10
CA GLU A 26 15.20 -17.10 -9.67
C GLU A 26 14.14 -18.16 -9.37
N VAL A 27 13.12 -17.81 -8.57
CA VAL A 27 11.98 -18.69 -8.31
C VAL A 27 11.26 -19.05 -9.61
N SER A 28 11.10 -18.08 -10.50
CA SER A 28 10.46 -18.28 -11.80
C SER A 28 11.22 -19.24 -12.72
N GLN A 29 12.56 -19.22 -12.68
CA GLN A 29 13.41 -20.13 -13.45
C GLN A 29 13.32 -21.56 -12.91
N ARG A 30 13.37 -21.74 -11.58
CA ARG A 30 13.19 -23.05 -10.95
C ARG A 30 11.80 -23.63 -11.25
N PHE A 31 10.76 -22.81 -11.10
CA PHE A 31 9.39 -23.20 -11.40
C PHE A 31 9.24 -23.64 -12.87
N LEU A 32 9.82 -22.89 -13.81
CA LEU A 32 9.81 -23.27 -15.23
C LEU A 32 10.55 -24.60 -15.47
N LYS A 33 11.71 -24.80 -14.84
CA LYS A 33 12.49 -26.04 -14.96
C LYS A 33 11.68 -27.26 -14.50
N ASP A 34 10.99 -27.16 -13.37
CA ASP A 34 10.21 -28.27 -12.83
C ASP A 34 8.98 -28.56 -13.71
N LEU A 35 8.32 -27.52 -14.25
CA LEU A 35 7.25 -27.69 -15.23
C LEU A 35 7.73 -28.36 -16.53
N LEU A 36 8.91 -27.96 -17.05
CA LEU A 36 9.49 -28.56 -18.24
C LEU A 36 9.89 -30.03 -17.99
N SER A 37 10.45 -30.33 -16.82
CA SER A 37 10.80 -31.70 -16.44
C SER A 37 9.56 -32.62 -16.45
N ARG A 38 8.40 -32.12 -15.99
CA ARG A 38 7.12 -32.85 -16.07
C ARG A 38 6.65 -33.08 -17.51
N ILE A 39 6.93 -32.15 -18.41
CA ILE A 39 6.61 -32.31 -19.84
C ILE A 39 7.51 -33.38 -20.47
N ASP A 40 8.78 -33.43 -20.08
CA ASP A 40 9.74 -34.39 -20.62
C ASP A 40 9.53 -35.81 -20.09
N GLU A 41 8.92 -35.97 -18.91
CA GLU A 41 8.65 -37.27 -18.28
C GLU A 41 7.62 -38.13 -19.04
N ASN A 42 6.59 -37.52 -19.63
CA ASN A 42 5.51 -38.27 -20.29
C ASN A 42 4.80 -37.44 -21.37
N ILE A 43 4.40 -38.09 -22.47
CA ILE A 43 3.63 -37.49 -23.58
C ILE A 43 2.28 -36.98 -23.07
N LEU A 44 1.69 -37.67 -22.08
CA LEU A 44 0.47 -37.25 -21.42
C LEU A 44 0.78 -36.66 -20.04
N ILE A 45 0.57 -35.36 -19.89
CA ILE A 45 0.70 -34.66 -18.61
C ILE A 45 -0.57 -34.90 -17.80
N THR A 46 -0.47 -35.72 -16.75
CA THR A 46 -1.62 -36.06 -15.91
C THR A 46 -1.96 -34.99 -14.88
N ASP A 47 -0.94 -34.29 -14.35
CA ASP A 47 -1.12 -33.23 -13.36
C ASP A 47 0.09 -32.27 -13.39
N VAL A 48 -0.17 -30.99 -13.10
CA VAL A 48 0.81 -29.90 -12.89
C VAL A 48 0.46 -29.06 -11.68
N CYS A 49 -0.72 -29.26 -11.10
CA CYS A 49 -1.21 -28.50 -9.96
C CYS A 49 -0.45 -28.89 -8.69
N ASP A 50 0.13 -30.09 -8.62
CA ASP A 50 1.03 -30.52 -7.54
C ASP A 50 2.26 -29.59 -7.44
N ILE A 51 2.91 -29.32 -8.58
CA ILE A 51 4.05 -28.41 -8.68
C ILE A 51 3.61 -26.99 -8.31
N ILE A 52 2.50 -26.51 -8.87
CA ILE A 52 2.00 -25.16 -8.58
C ILE A 52 1.68 -25.00 -7.09
N HIS A 53 1.05 -25.99 -6.47
CA HIS A 53 0.72 -25.97 -5.05
C HIS A 53 1.98 -25.92 -4.18
N GLN A 54 2.99 -26.74 -4.49
CA GLN A 54 4.26 -26.75 -3.77
C GLN A 54 4.95 -25.39 -3.85
N TYR A 55 5.09 -24.81 -5.04
CA TYR A 55 5.68 -23.49 -5.20
C TYR A 55 4.85 -22.39 -4.53
N ALA A 56 3.52 -22.48 -4.56
CA ALA A 56 2.65 -21.54 -3.87
C ALA A 56 2.88 -21.53 -2.36
N LEU A 57 3.17 -22.68 -1.75
CA LEU A 57 3.41 -22.80 -0.31
C LEU A 57 4.80 -22.31 0.11
N TYR A 58 5.84 -22.57 -0.68
CA TYR A 58 7.22 -22.40 -0.21
C TYR A 58 7.99 -21.28 -0.90
N ASP A 59 7.65 -20.94 -2.14
CA ASP A 59 8.50 -20.08 -2.98
C ASP A 59 7.79 -18.82 -3.49
N PHE A 60 6.47 -18.84 -3.68
CA PHE A 60 5.73 -17.71 -4.25
C PHE A 60 5.52 -16.54 -3.28
N SER A 61 6.00 -16.63 -2.04
CA SER A 61 6.06 -15.50 -1.12
C SER A 61 6.88 -14.33 -1.69
N VAL A 62 7.84 -14.59 -2.59
CA VAL A 62 8.60 -13.54 -3.30
C VAL A 62 7.71 -12.59 -4.12
N TYR A 63 6.54 -13.05 -4.60
CA TYR A 63 5.59 -12.19 -5.30
C TYR A 63 4.94 -11.20 -4.33
N ILE A 64 4.67 -11.60 -3.09
CA ILE A 64 4.10 -10.72 -2.05
C ILE A 64 5.05 -9.55 -1.79
N ASP A 65 6.33 -9.86 -1.58
CA ASP A 65 7.40 -8.87 -1.35
C ASP A 65 7.62 -7.93 -2.53
N TYR A 66 7.42 -8.42 -3.75
CA TYR A 66 7.51 -7.57 -4.93
C TYR A 66 6.28 -6.65 -5.03
N ILE A 67 5.09 -7.23 -5.00
CA ILE A 67 3.82 -6.54 -5.24
C ILE A 67 3.53 -5.49 -4.16
N ARG A 68 3.89 -5.75 -2.90
CA ARG A 68 3.72 -4.75 -1.82
C ARG A 68 4.48 -3.45 -2.11
N ASN A 69 5.59 -3.52 -2.84
CA ASN A 69 6.44 -2.39 -3.19
C ASN A 69 6.05 -1.71 -4.52
N GLN A 70 5.08 -2.25 -5.27
CA GLN A 70 4.71 -1.79 -6.62
C GLN A 70 4.46 -0.27 -6.71
N GLY A 71 3.70 0.28 -5.76
CA GLY A 71 3.41 1.73 -5.76
C GLY A 71 4.67 2.59 -5.55
N TYR A 72 5.65 2.11 -4.79
CA TYR A 72 6.92 2.79 -4.61
C TYR A 72 7.78 2.72 -5.87
N GLN A 73 7.78 1.57 -6.55
CA GLN A 73 8.48 1.41 -7.83
C GLN A 73 7.94 2.38 -8.88
N GLU A 74 6.61 2.52 -8.99
CA GLU A 74 5.97 3.43 -9.94
C GLU A 74 6.28 4.91 -9.65
N ARG A 75 6.23 5.31 -8.37
CA ARG A 75 6.59 6.66 -7.94
C ARG A 75 8.07 6.96 -8.16
N ALA A 76 8.95 6.02 -7.81
CA ALA A 76 10.39 6.15 -8.03
C ALA A 76 10.71 6.28 -9.52
N TYR A 77 10.11 5.42 -10.37
CA TYR A 77 10.27 5.50 -11.81
C TYR A 77 9.83 6.87 -12.36
N SER A 78 8.63 7.32 -11.98
CA SER A 78 8.08 8.60 -12.42
C SER A 78 8.96 9.77 -11.99
N SER A 79 9.46 9.75 -10.75
CA SER A 79 10.37 10.77 -10.22
C SER A 79 11.71 10.78 -10.95
N LEU A 80 12.32 9.61 -11.17
CA LEU A 80 13.59 9.47 -11.90
C LEU A 80 13.47 9.96 -13.35
N MET A 81 12.38 9.64 -14.04
CA MET A 81 12.13 10.11 -15.41
C MET A 81 12.02 11.63 -15.52
N GLN A 82 11.65 12.32 -14.43
CA GLN A 82 11.52 13.79 -14.38
C GLN A 82 12.79 14.48 -13.87
N THR A 83 13.48 13.88 -12.91
CA THR A 83 14.57 14.53 -12.16
C THR A 83 15.97 14.11 -12.62
N ASN A 84 16.10 12.95 -13.25
CA ASN A 84 17.37 12.36 -13.67
C ASN A 84 17.40 12.20 -15.21
N ASN A 85 17.91 13.24 -15.89
CA ASN A 85 18.00 13.26 -17.35
C ASN A 85 18.82 12.09 -17.94
N PRO A 86 20.02 11.75 -17.42
CA PRO A 86 20.76 10.57 -17.88
C PRO A 86 19.96 9.28 -17.82
N PHE A 87 19.28 9.02 -16.70
CA PHE A 87 18.39 7.87 -16.56
C PHE A 87 17.28 7.88 -17.61
N ALA A 88 16.59 9.02 -17.78
CA ALA A 88 15.49 9.15 -18.74
C ALA A 88 15.93 8.87 -20.19
N LEU A 89 17.13 9.31 -20.59
CA LEU A 89 17.68 9.04 -21.91
C LEU A 89 17.96 7.54 -22.11
N VAL A 90 18.60 6.89 -21.12
CA VAL A 90 18.88 5.46 -21.18
C VAL A 90 17.58 4.65 -21.24
N MET A 91 16.58 5.01 -20.44
CA MET A 91 15.29 4.32 -20.42
C MET A 91 14.55 4.42 -21.76
N ARG A 92 14.46 5.61 -22.37
CA ARG A 92 13.82 5.78 -23.69
C ARG A 92 14.52 4.94 -24.76
N ARG A 93 15.85 4.94 -24.78
CA ARG A 93 16.65 4.10 -25.70
C ARG A 93 16.39 2.60 -25.46
N LEU A 94 16.26 2.16 -24.21
CA LEU A 94 15.96 0.75 -23.90
C LEU A 94 14.55 0.36 -24.35
N GLU A 95 13.56 1.25 -24.19
CA GLU A 95 12.17 1.02 -24.62
C GLU A 95 12.01 0.92 -26.15
N GLU A 96 12.90 1.53 -26.93
CA GLU A 96 12.96 1.40 -28.40
C GLU A 96 13.37 0.00 -28.87
N SER A 97 13.93 -0.82 -27.98
CA SER A 97 14.34 -2.18 -28.31
C SER A 97 13.17 -3.01 -28.84
N PRO A 98 13.34 -3.79 -29.93
CA PRO A 98 12.29 -4.67 -30.42
C PRO A 98 11.89 -5.73 -29.38
N LEU A 99 12.79 -6.06 -28.44
CA LEU A 99 12.49 -6.95 -27.31
C LEU A 99 11.39 -6.41 -26.40
N CYS A 100 11.28 -5.09 -26.28
CA CYS A 100 10.27 -4.42 -25.47
C CYS A 100 8.90 -4.37 -26.16
N ARG A 101 8.81 -4.70 -27.46
CA ARG A 101 7.55 -4.73 -28.24
C ARG A 101 6.72 -3.44 -28.09
N ARG A 102 7.39 -2.29 -28.01
CA ARG A 102 6.80 -0.95 -27.80
C ARG A 102 6.00 -0.79 -26.50
N LEU A 103 6.23 -1.64 -25.51
CA LEU A 103 5.66 -1.47 -24.18
C LEU A 103 6.56 -0.53 -23.36
N PRO A 104 5.97 0.39 -22.58
CA PRO A 104 6.74 1.22 -21.66
C PRO A 104 7.26 0.40 -20.49
N PHE A 105 8.36 0.84 -19.88
CA PHE A 105 9.00 0.15 -18.75
C PHE A 105 8.04 -0.14 -17.59
N SER A 106 7.13 0.79 -17.30
CA SER A 106 6.10 0.62 -16.27
C SER A 106 5.23 -0.63 -16.48
N SER A 107 4.97 -1.02 -17.73
CA SER A 107 4.21 -2.25 -18.02
C SER A 107 4.97 -3.52 -17.62
N PHE A 108 6.30 -3.49 -17.70
CA PHE A 108 7.14 -4.61 -17.26
C PHE A 108 7.19 -4.74 -15.74
N LEU A 109 7.16 -3.61 -15.02
CA LEU A 109 7.08 -3.61 -13.57
C LEU A 109 5.81 -4.31 -13.06
N LEU A 110 4.72 -4.34 -13.83
CA LEU A 110 3.47 -5.03 -13.47
C LEU A 110 3.51 -6.55 -13.72
N LEU A 111 4.49 -7.08 -14.44
CA LEU A 111 4.48 -8.48 -14.87
C LEU A 111 4.43 -9.48 -13.72
N PRO A 112 5.11 -9.30 -12.56
CA PRO A 112 4.98 -10.23 -11.44
C PRO A 112 3.56 -10.35 -10.90
N PHE A 113 2.84 -9.22 -10.74
CA PHE A 113 1.42 -9.22 -10.36
C PHE A 113 0.55 -9.94 -11.41
N GLN A 114 0.77 -9.63 -12.68
CA GLN A 114 0.05 -10.28 -13.77
C GLN A 114 0.33 -11.79 -13.86
N ARG A 115 1.55 -12.23 -13.52
CA ARG A 115 1.95 -13.62 -13.57
C ARG A 115 1.21 -14.45 -12.53
N ILE A 116 1.21 -14.03 -11.27
CA ILE A 116 0.54 -14.79 -10.21
C ILE A 116 -0.98 -14.84 -10.41
N THR A 117 -1.58 -13.76 -10.90
CA THR A 117 -3.01 -13.72 -11.25
C THR A 117 -3.34 -14.61 -12.45
N ARG A 118 -2.48 -14.67 -13.47
CA ARG A 118 -2.63 -15.62 -14.59
C ARG A 118 -2.52 -17.07 -14.13
N ILE A 119 -1.59 -17.40 -13.23
CA ILE A 119 -1.48 -18.76 -12.66
C ILE A 119 -2.80 -19.16 -12.00
N LYS A 120 -3.42 -18.29 -11.20
CA LYS A 120 -4.74 -18.54 -10.62
C LYS A 120 -5.79 -18.88 -11.68
N ILE A 121 -5.89 -18.07 -12.74
CA ILE A 121 -6.87 -18.28 -13.82
C ILE A 121 -6.62 -19.62 -14.53
N LEU A 122 -5.35 -19.97 -14.78
CA LEU A 122 -4.98 -21.24 -15.41
C LEU A 122 -5.39 -22.43 -14.54
N VAL A 123 -5.09 -22.40 -13.23
CA VAL A 123 -5.48 -23.46 -12.29
C VAL A 123 -7.00 -23.56 -12.17
N GLN A 124 -7.73 -22.44 -12.15
CA GLN A 124 -9.20 -22.44 -12.18
C GLN A 124 -9.74 -23.15 -13.42
N ASN A 125 -9.13 -22.93 -14.58
CA ASN A 125 -9.53 -23.58 -15.82
C ASN A 125 -9.19 -25.07 -15.84
N ILE A 126 -8.09 -25.48 -15.21
CA ILE A 126 -7.76 -26.91 -15.01
C ILE A 126 -8.84 -27.54 -14.13
N LEU A 127 -9.08 -27.00 -12.93
CA LEU A 127 -10.06 -27.54 -11.98
C LEU A 127 -11.45 -27.72 -12.59
N LYS A 128 -11.93 -26.73 -13.37
CA LYS A 128 -13.23 -26.79 -14.08
C LYS A 128 -13.34 -27.92 -15.10
N ARG A 129 -12.21 -28.44 -15.60
CA ARG A 129 -12.15 -29.49 -16.64
C ARG A 129 -11.74 -30.84 -16.06
N THR A 130 -11.34 -30.88 -14.80
CA THR A 130 -11.00 -32.12 -14.11
C THR A 130 -12.28 -32.82 -13.65
N LYS A 131 -12.29 -34.16 -13.71
CA LYS A 131 -13.42 -34.97 -13.26
C LYS A 131 -13.53 -34.93 -11.73
N GLU A 132 -14.74 -34.79 -11.22
CA GLU A 132 -15.03 -34.80 -9.78
C GLU A 132 -14.65 -36.13 -9.10
N GLY A 133 -14.22 -36.05 -7.85
CA GLY A 133 -13.80 -37.18 -7.03
C GLY A 133 -12.42 -37.74 -7.39
N THR A 134 -11.66 -37.06 -8.25
CA THR A 134 -10.32 -37.50 -8.67
C THR A 134 -9.21 -36.86 -7.83
N ARG A 135 -8.02 -37.47 -7.87
CA ARG A 135 -6.84 -36.91 -7.20
C ARG A 135 -6.43 -35.57 -7.83
N GLU A 136 -6.59 -35.46 -9.14
CA GLU A 136 -6.27 -34.27 -9.93
C GLU A 136 -7.20 -33.11 -9.55
N GLU A 137 -8.48 -33.37 -9.25
CA GLU A 137 -9.42 -32.36 -8.76
C GLU A 137 -8.97 -31.83 -7.39
N ASN A 138 -8.64 -32.73 -6.46
CA ASN A 138 -8.14 -32.35 -5.14
C ASN A 138 -6.88 -31.49 -5.24
N THR A 139 -5.93 -31.91 -6.08
CA THR A 139 -4.66 -31.23 -6.27
C THR A 139 -4.85 -29.85 -6.91
N ALA A 140 -5.71 -29.74 -7.93
CA ALA A 140 -6.08 -28.47 -8.55
C ALA A 140 -6.79 -27.52 -7.57
N SER A 141 -7.69 -28.05 -6.73
CA SER A 141 -8.38 -27.28 -5.69
C SER A 141 -7.42 -26.70 -4.64
N ARG A 142 -6.46 -27.52 -4.18
CA ARG A 142 -5.40 -27.09 -3.26
C ARG A 142 -4.49 -26.03 -3.89
N ALA A 143 -4.04 -26.25 -5.13
CA ALA A 143 -3.23 -25.28 -5.85
C ALA A 143 -3.96 -23.94 -6.01
N LEU A 144 -5.26 -23.98 -6.36
CA LEU A 144 -6.08 -22.79 -6.49
C LEU A 144 -6.19 -22.02 -5.19
N THR A 145 -6.38 -22.73 -4.08
CA THR A 145 -6.48 -22.15 -2.75
C THR A 145 -5.17 -21.44 -2.40
N SER A 146 -4.03 -22.12 -2.49
CA SER A 146 -2.72 -21.55 -2.16
C SER A 146 -2.36 -20.34 -3.03
N VAL A 147 -2.57 -20.40 -4.34
CA VAL A 147 -2.29 -19.24 -5.21
C VAL A 147 -3.25 -18.07 -4.90
N SER A 148 -4.51 -18.36 -4.55
CA SER A 148 -5.46 -17.32 -4.14
C SER A 148 -5.05 -16.65 -2.82
N GLU A 149 -4.48 -17.40 -1.89
CA GLU A 149 -3.94 -16.87 -0.63
C GLU A 149 -2.75 -15.95 -0.88
N ILE A 150 -1.81 -16.30 -1.78
CA ILE A 150 -0.70 -15.41 -2.15
C ILE A 150 -1.21 -14.07 -2.69
N ILE A 151 -2.22 -14.09 -3.57
CA ILE A 151 -2.81 -12.86 -4.14
C ILE A 151 -3.53 -12.06 -3.06
N LYS A 152 -4.28 -12.72 -2.18
CA LYS A 152 -4.99 -12.08 -1.06
C LYS A 152 -3.98 -11.41 -0.12
N GLU A 153 -2.93 -12.11 0.27
CA GLU A 153 -1.89 -11.59 1.16
C GLU A 153 -1.14 -10.41 0.51
N SER A 154 -0.83 -10.50 -0.79
CA SER A 154 -0.23 -9.38 -1.54
C SER A 154 -1.09 -8.12 -1.44
N ASN A 155 -2.40 -8.23 -1.63
CA ASN A 155 -3.32 -7.10 -1.52
C ASN A 155 -3.41 -6.55 -0.09
N THR A 156 -3.43 -7.44 0.92
CA THR A 156 -3.38 -7.06 2.33
C THR A 156 -2.12 -6.25 2.64
N GLN A 157 -0.95 -6.72 2.21
CA GLN A 157 0.33 -6.04 2.42
C GLN A 157 0.39 -4.69 1.72
N VAL A 158 -0.13 -4.57 0.50
CA VAL A 158 -0.26 -3.27 -0.19
C VAL A 158 -1.13 -2.31 0.62
N GLY A 159 -2.27 -2.78 1.15
CA GLY A 159 -3.15 -1.99 2.01
C GLY A 159 -2.46 -1.51 3.28
N GLN A 160 -1.78 -2.41 3.99
CA GLN A 160 -1.04 -2.09 5.22
C GLN A 160 0.08 -1.07 4.96
N MET A 161 0.78 -1.17 3.83
CA MET A 161 1.80 -0.19 3.47
C MET A 161 1.19 1.20 3.22
N LYS A 162 0.04 1.28 2.52
CA LYS A 162 -0.65 2.56 2.31
C LYS A 162 -1.12 3.19 3.63
N GLN A 163 -1.67 2.38 4.54
CA GLN A 163 -2.08 2.85 5.87
C GLN A 163 -0.87 3.37 6.66
N MET A 164 0.25 2.65 6.63
CA MET A 164 1.50 3.09 7.28
C MET A 164 2.01 4.42 6.70
N GLU A 165 2.00 4.58 5.37
CA GLU A 165 2.37 5.86 4.72
C GLU A 165 1.48 7.01 5.18
N GLU A 166 0.17 6.79 5.29
CA GLU A 166 -0.77 7.80 5.77
C GLU A 166 -0.49 8.20 7.22
N LEU A 167 -0.18 7.24 8.11
CA LEU A 167 0.22 7.55 9.47
C LEU A 167 1.51 8.37 9.54
N ILE A 168 2.51 8.04 8.72
CA ILE A 168 3.77 8.80 8.64
C ILE A 168 3.50 10.23 8.16
N GLN A 169 2.67 10.39 7.12
CA GLN A 169 2.28 11.71 6.63
C GLN A 169 1.59 12.53 7.71
N VAL A 170 0.62 11.95 8.42
CA VAL A 170 -0.07 12.64 9.53
C VAL A 170 0.90 12.98 10.66
N ASN A 171 1.79 12.06 11.03
CA ASN A 171 2.81 12.32 12.06
C ASN A 171 3.68 13.53 11.70
N ASN A 172 4.04 13.68 10.42
CA ASN A 172 4.88 14.79 9.96
C ASN A 172 4.15 16.14 9.89
N THR A 173 2.81 16.16 9.86
CA THR A 173 2.02 17.40 9.87
C THR A 173 1.62 17.85 11.29
N LEU A 174 1.77 16.98 12.29
CA LEU A 174 1.41 17.25 13.68
C LEU A 174 2.58 17.87 14.46
N GLU A 175 2.31 18.98 15.14
CA GLU A 175 3.26 19.60 16.07
C GLU A 175 2.78 19.48 17.52
N PHE A 176 3.60 18.84 18.35
CA PHE A 176 3.38 18.70 19.79
C PHE A 176 4.00 19.90 20.53
N ASN A 177 3.26 21.01 20.66
CA ASN A 177 3.72 22.16 21.43
C ASN A 177 3.41 21.98 22.92
N LYS A 178 4.45 21.97 23.78
CA LYS A 178 4.34 21.82 25.26
C LYS A 178 3.66 20.53 25.73
N LEU A 179 3.50 19.53 24.87
CA LEU A 179 2.84 18.26 25.14
C LEU A 179 3.81 17.10 24.98
N LYS A 180 3.60 16.02 25.75
CA LYS A 180 4.28 14.75 25.49
C LYS A 180 3.84 14.22 24.12
N ALA A 181 4.81 13.91 23.27
CA ALA A 181 4.53 13.34 21.96
C ALA A 181 3.74 12.02 22.10
N VAL A 182 2.64 11.92 21.37
CA VAL A 182 1.88 10.68 21.22
C VAL A 182 2.43 9.96 20.00
N PRO A 183 2.85 8.70 20.10
CA PRO A 183 3.35 7.96 18.95
C PRO A 183 2.19 7.72 17.98
N ILE A 184 2.17 8.42 16.84
CA ILE A 184 1.12 8.29 15.82
C ILE A 184 1.34 7.04 14.98
N VAL A 185 2.60 6.74 14.65
CA VAL A 185 2.98 5.59 13.84
C VAL A 185 2.92 4.32 14.69
N SER A 186 2.02 3.40 14.35
CA SER A 186 1.84 2.11 15.02
C SER A 186 1.34 1.06 14.03
N LYS A 187 1.72 -0.21 14.23
CA LYS A 187 1.31 -1.32 13.34
C LYS A 187 -0.19 -1.62 13.39
N ALA A 188 -0.84 -1.38 14.52
CA ALA A 188 -2.26 -1.68 14.74
C ALA A 188 -3.18 -0.46 14.52
N ARG A 189 -2.60 0.69 14.19
CA ARG A 189 -3.35 1.93 13.99
C ARG A 189 -3.63 2.16 12.51
N PHE A 190 -4.79 2.71 12.20
CA PHE A 190 -5.10 3.24 10.87
C PHE A 190 -6.01 4.46 11.00
N LEU A 191 -5.93 5.37 10.03
CA LEU A 191 -6.77 6.56 9.99
C LEU A 191 -8.13 6.19 9.40
N GLU A 192 -9.19 6.47 10.15
CA GLU A 192 -10.58 6.26 9.72
C GLU A 192 -11.11 7.47 8.96
N LYS A 193 -10.82 8.68 9.47
CA LYS A 193 -11.31 9.93 8.89
C LYS A 193 -10.46 11.13 9.30
N ARG A 194 -10.43 12.16 8.47
CA ARG A 194 -9.87 13.47 8.81
C ARG A 194 -10.66 14.60 8.17
N GLY A 195 -10.64 15.79 8.77
CA GLY A 195 -11.32 16.95 8.20
C GLY A 195 -11.45 18.15 9.11
N GLU A 196 -11.87 19.27 8.51
CA GLU A 196 -12.17 20.52 9.21
C GLU A 196 -13.55 20.47 9.88
N LEU A 197 -13.62 20.90 11.13
CA LEU A 197 -14.85 21.08 11.89
C LEU A 197 -14.80 22.39 12.67
N TYR A 198 -15.91 22.73 13.33
CA TYR A 198 -15.97 23.88 14.24
C TYR A 198 -16.26 23.40 15.66
N GLU A 199 -15.40 23.79 16.60
CA GLU A 199 -15.62 23.61 18.02
C GLU A 199 -16.52 24.75 18.55
N LEU A 200 -17.60 24.38 19.23
CA LEU A 200 -18.52 25.32 19.87
C LEU A 200 -18.15 25.47 21.35
N SER A 201 -17.67 26.64 21.77
CA SER A 201 -17.37 26.92 23.18
C SER A 201 -18.29 28.00 23.75
N LYS A 202 -18.77 27.81 25.00
CA LYS A 202 -19.50 28.86 25.72
C LYS A 202 -18.51 29.94 26.17
N GLY A 203 -18.74 31.19 25.81
CA GLY A 203 -17.92 32.30 26.29
C GLY A 203 -18.07 32.48 27.80
N ALA A 204 -16.96 32.57 28.53
CA ALA A 204 -16.91 32.77 29.98
C ALA A 204 -17.24 34.22 30.41
N SER A 205 -18.14 34.91 29.70
CA SER A 205 -18.55 36.27 30.04
C SER A 205 -19.90 36.24 30.76
N LEU A 206 -19.91 36.72 32.01
CA LEU A 206 -21.09 36.82 32.88
C LEU A 206 -22.20 37.73 32.32
N PHE A 207 -21.95 38.45 31.22
CA PHE A 207 -22.88 39.43 30.63
C PHE A 207 -23.26 39.16 29.17
N SER A 208 -22.74 38.09 28.54
CA SER A 208 -23.17 37.70 27.20
C SER A 208 -22.82 36.24 26.94
N SER A 209 -23.82 35.37 26.95
CA SER A 209 -23.73 33.95 26.59
C SER A 209 -23.63 33.77 25.07
N ARG A 210 -22.66 34.43 24.42
CA ARG A 210 -22.39 34.23 22.99
C ARG A 210 -21.58 32.95 22.78
N LEU A 211 -22.12 32.07 21.95
CA LEU A 211 -21.46 30.87 21.48
C LEU A 211 -20.30 31.26 20.55
N LYS A 212 -19.11 30.71 20.81
CA LYS A 212 -17.92 30.92 19.99
C LYS A 212 -17.66 29.68 19.15
N LEU A 213 -17.66 29.84 17.83
CA LEU A 213 -17.24 28.80 16.89
C LEU A 213 -15.76 28.99 16.57
N THR A 214 -14.96 27.96 16.83
CA THR A 214 -13.52 27.96 16.54
C THR A 214 -13.20 26.86 15.54
N PRO A 215 -12.58 27.16 14.38
CA PRO A 215 -12.21 26.13 13.43
C PRO A 215 -11.16 25.19 14.05
N ILE A 216 -11.37 23.89 13.85
CA ILE A 216 -10.50 22.80 14.28
C ILE A 216 -10.32 21.82 13.12
N TYR A 217 -9.31 20.96 13.22
CA TYR A 217 -9.10 19.86 12.29
C TYR A 217 -8.95 18.55 13.08
N LEU A 218 -9.72 17.55 12.70
CA LEU A 218 -9.74 16.25 13.36
C LEU A 218 -8.94 15.21 12.58
N PHE A 219 -8.24 14.35 13.32
CA PHE A 219 -7.73 13.07 12.83
C PHE A 219 -8.34 11.98 13.70
N LEU A 220 -9.25 11.19 13.13
CA LEU A 220 -9.87 10.04 13.76
C LEU A 220 -9.13 8.78 13.32
N PHE A 221 -8.51 8.11 14.27
CA PHE A 221 -7.94 6.78 14.13
C PHE A 221 -8.86 5.74 14.77
N ASN A 222 -8.61 4.46 14.52
CA ASN A 222 -9.35 3.36 15.13
C ASN A 222 -9.22 3.30 16.67
N ASP A 223 -8.16 3.85 17.26
CA ASP A 223 -7.88 3.82 18.70
C ASP A 223 -7.67 5.22 19.32
N LEU A 224 -7.69 6.29 18.53
CA LEU A 224 -7.32 7.64 18.95
C LEU A 224 -8.10 8.71 18.19
N LEU A 225 -8.47 9.80 18.86
CA LEU A 225 -8.97 11.01 18.22
C LEU A 225 -8.04 12.18 18.55
N ILE A 226 -7.49 12.83 17.52
CA ILE A 226 -6.65 14.02 17.67
C ILE A 226 -7.41 15.25 17.17
N ILE A 227 -7.54 16.23 18.07
CA ILE A 227 -8.11 17.54 17.77
C ILE A 227 -6.97 18.54 17.62
N THR A 228 -6.91 19.18 16.47
CA THR A 228 -5.87 20.18 16.17
C THR A 228 -6.45 21.52 15.76
N CYS A 229 -5.61 22.54 15.84
CA CYS A 229 -5.84 23.85 15.23
C CYS A 229 -4.78 24.10 14.18
N LYS A 230 -5.19 24.74 13.09
CA LYS A 230 -4.25 25.24 12.10
C LYS A 230 -3.32 26.25 12.77
N LYS A 231 -2.01 26.03 12.68
CA LYS A 231 -1.01 27.02 13.10
C LYS A 231 -1.21 28.28 12.25
N ARG A 232 -1.52 29.42 12.88
CA ARG A 232 -1.52 30.70 12.15
C ARG A 232 -0.09 30.98 11.72
N GLN A 233 0.16 31.08 10.42
CA GLN A 233 1.46 31.51 9.90
C GLN A 233 1.76 32.91 10.47
N ALA A 234 2.92 33.09 11.08
CA ALA A 234 3.41 34.41 11.44
C ALA A 234 3.67 35.18 10.14
N LYS A 235 3.16 36.42 10.03
CA LYS A 235 3.47 37.31 8.90
C LYS A 235 4.99 37.48 8.81
N GLY A 236 5.64 36.91 7.80
CA GLY A 236 7.04 37.22 7.49
C GLY A 236 7.99 36.10 7.05
N TYR A 237 7.55 34.84 6.88
CA TYR A 237 8.44 33.78 6.37
C TYR A 237 7.97 33.26 5.01
N THR A 238 8.88 33.26 4.04
CA THR A 238 8.68 32.72 2.68
C THR A 238 8.65 31.19 2.70
N PRO A 239 7.77 30.55 1.90
CA PRO A 239 7.54 29.12 1.97
C PRO A 239 8.54 28.35 1.11
N HIS A 240 9.27 27.44 1.74
CA HIS A 240 9.64 26.20 1.07
C HIS A 240 8.93 25.07 1.82
N THR A 241 7.99 24.43 1.12
CA THR A 241 7.04 23.38 1.57
C THR A 241 5.79 23.89 2.27
N ASP A 242 4.69 23.89 1.52
CA ASP A 242 3.32 24.25 1.92
C ASP A 242 2.68 23.14 2.79
N GLN A 243 3.39 22.70 3.84
CA GLN A 243 2.85 21.73 4.80
C GLN A 243 2.01 22.46 5.85
N GLN A 244 0.71 22.19 5.83
CA GLN A 244 -0.23 22.73 6.81
C GLN A 244 0.04 22.08 8.19
N LEU A 245 0.65 22.85 9.10
CA LEU A 245 1.00 22.37 10.44
C LEU A 245 -0.20 22.43 11.38
N HIS A 246 -0.42 21.33 12.08
CA HIS A 246 -1.54 21.12 12.98
C HIS A 246 -1.07 21.10 14.44
N LEU A 247 -1.45 22.11 15.21
CA LEU A 247 -1.16 22.20 16.64
C LEU A 247 -2.21 21.45 17.44
N ILE A 248 -1.79 20.47 18.24
CA ILE A 248 -2.72 19.72 19.09
C ILE A 248 -3.27 20.64 20.19
N LYS A 249 -4.61 20.69 20.32
CA LYS A 249 -5.27 21.45 21.38
C LYS A 249 -5.23 20.67 22.70
N TRP A 250 -4.87 21.36 23.79
CA TRP A 250 -5.16 20.87 25.13
C TRP A 250 -6.67 20.93 25.35
N SER A 251 -7.28 19.83 25.75
CA SER A 251 -8.57 19.85 26.44
C SER A 251 -8.48 18.80 27.53
N GLU A 252 -8.91 19.14 28.75
CA GLU A 252 -9.02 18.21 29.89
C GLU A 252 -9.84 16.96 29.54
N ASN A 253 -10.54 16.99 28.39
CA ASN A 253 -11.34 15.92 27.86
C ASN A 253 -10.66 15.04 26.80
N VAL A 254 -9.40 15.32 26.42
CA VAL A 254 -8.69 14.58 25.36
C VAL A 254 -8.23 13.19 25.81
N LEU A 255 -8.32 12.88 27.11
CA LEU A 255 -7.98 11.57 27.68
C LEU A 255 -9.20 10.76 28.15
N TRP A 256 -10.43 11.29 28.11
CA TRP A 256 -11.64 10.53 28.48
C TRP A 256 -12.61 10.30 27.32
N ALA A 257 -12.15 9.90 26.15
CA ALA A 257 -13.01 9.00 25.35
C ALA A 257 -13.15 7.61 26.02
N THR A 258 -13.28 7.57 27.34
CA THR A 258 -13.50 6.40 28.21
C THR A 258 -14.81 6.67 28.94
N GLY A 259 -15.91 6.49 28.24
CA GLY A 259 -17.27 6.70 28.75
C GLY A 259 -18.35 6.43 27.70
N CYS A 260 -18.02 6.58 26.41
CA CYS A 260 -18.80 5.95 25.34
C CYS A 260 -18.30 4.52 25.16
N HIS A 261 -19.12 3.54 25.52
CA HIS A 261 -18.82 2.11 25.32
C HIS A 261 -18.68 1.71 23.85
N ASN A 262 -18.82 2.64 22.90
CA ASN A 262 -18.60 2.41 21.49
C ASN A 262 -18.22 3.72 20.77
N ILE A 263 -17.09 3.75 20.05
CA ILE A 263 -16.71 4.89 19.19
C ILE A 263 -17.77 5.13 18.10
N SER A 264 -18.59 4.12 17.77
CA SER A 264 -19.75 4.24 16.87
C SER A 264 -20.80 5.26 17.33
N THR A 265 -20.91 5.55 18.63
CA THR A 265 -21.86 6.57 19.12
C THR A 265 -21.37 7.99 18.84
N LEU A 266 -20.06 8.19 18.70
CA LEU A 266 -19.49 9.47 18.23
C LEU A 266 -19.74 9.67 16.72
N PHE A 267 -19.83 8.58 15.95
CA PHE A 267 -20.17 8.62 14.51
C PHE A 267 -21.57 9.18 14.26
N CYS A 268 -22.57 8.88 15.10
CA CYS A 268 -23.94 9.41 14.96
C CYS A 268 -24.05 10.91 15.27
N LEU A 269 -23.15 11.49 16.08
CA LEU A 269 -23.17 12.92 16.40
C LEU A 269 -22.41 13.78 15.37
N LEU A 270 -21.47 13.18 14.63
CA LEU A 270 -20.70 13.87 13.58
C LEU A 270 -21.21 13.58 12.15
N GLY A 271 -22.07 12.58 12.00
CA GLY A 271 -22.81 12.30 10.77
C GLY A 271 -24.24 12.81 10.88
N GLY A 272 -24.45 14.08 10.52
CA GLY A 272 -25.78 14.56 10.21
C GLY A 272 -26.29 13.84 8.97
N GLU A 273 -27.22 12.91 9.16
CA GLU A 273 -28.12 12.47 8.11
C GLU A 273 -28.88 13.69 7.56
N TYR A 274 -28.67 13.98 6.28
CA TYR A 274 -29.75 14.41 5.41
C TYR A 274 -29.74 13.48 4.21
N ALA A 275 -30.33 12.29 4.39
CA ALA A 275 -30.91 11.53 3.30
C ALA A 275 -32.36 11.99 3.15
N SER A 276 -32.68 12.56 2.00
CA SER A 276 -34.00 12.48 1.37
C SER A 276 -33.78 11.85 0.02
#